data_AF-A0A9E8SCS8-F1
#
_entry.id   AF-A0A9E8SCS8-F1
#
_cell.length_a   1.000
_cell.length_b   1.000
_cell.length_c   1.000
_cell.angle_alpha   90.00
_cell.angle_beta   90.00
_cell.angle_gamma   90.00
#
_symmetry.space_group_name_H-M   'P 1'
#
loop_
_entity.id
_entity.type
_entity.pdbx_description
1 polymer ?
#
loop_
_entity_poly.entity_id
_entity_poly.type
_entity_poly.pdbx_seq_one_letter_code
_entity_poly.pdbx_strand_id
1 'polypeptide(L)' 'MTSGKKTGLVGEQRISAFFTITKTGEIANIKVRAPHPLLEREAYRIVRALPKANPGTKDGKPVNVTFFLPINFNIED' A
#
# COMPACT_ATOMS: atom_id res chain seq x y z
N MET A 1 -13.03 -30.41 -2.38
CA MET A 1 -13.32 -29.71 -3.64
C MET A 1 -13.52 -28.23 -3.33
N THR A 2 -12.48 -27.41 -3.36
CA THR A 2 -12.65 -25.95 -3.25
C THR A 2 -11.87 -25.34 -4.40
N SER A 3 -12.53 -25.33 -5.55
CA SER A 3 -12.01 -24.82 -6.81
C SER A 3 -11.52 -23.39 -6.59
N GLY A 4 -10.23 -23.18 -6.86
CA GLY A 4 -9.59 -21.86 -6.81
C GLY A 4 -10.40 -20.87 -7.63
N LYS A 5 -10.84 -19.78 -6.97
CA LYS A 5 -11.33 -18.60 -7.65
C LYS A 5 -10.17 -18.04 -8.48
N LYS A 6 -10.05 -18.45 -9.74
CA LYS A 6 -9.26 -17.73 -10.74
C LYS A 6 -9.84 -16.32 -10.79
N THR A 7 -9.06 -15.35 -10.34
CA THR A 7 -9.42 -13.93 -10.30
C THR A 7 -9.56 -13.32 -11.69
N GLY A 8 -9.21 -14.07 -12.75
CA GLY A 8 -9.18 -13.59 -14.14
C GLY A 8 -8.08 -12.54 -14.39
N LEU A 9 -7.23 -12.30 -13.39
CA LEU A 9 -6.14 -11.34 -13.47
C LEU A 9 -4.88 -12.07 -13.93
N VAL A 10 -4.24 -11.55 -14.97
CA VAL A 10 -2.99 -12.04 -15.53
C VAL A 10 -2.11 -10.83 -15.89
N GLY A 11 -0.79 -10.99 -15.81
CA GLY A 11 0.17 -9.94 -16.15
C GLY A 11 0.28 -8.81 -15.13
N GLU A 12 0.77 -7.65 -15.57
CA GLU A 12 1.07 -6.50 -14.70
C GLU A 12 -0.21 -5.81 -14.21
N GLN A 13 -0.41 -5.80 -12.89
CA GLN A 13 -1.49 -5.10 -12.22
C GLN A 13 -0.92 -3.92 -11.43
N ARG A 14 -1.30 -2.71 -11.82
CA ARG A 14 -0.89 -1.48 -11.12
C ARG A 14 -1.85 -1.16 -10.00
N ILE A 15 -1.29 -0.96 -8.81
CA ILE A 15 -2.01 -0.63 -7.59
C ILE A 15 -1.50 0.71 -7.07
N SER A 16 -2.43 1.54 -6.62
CA SER A 16 -2.13 2.83 -6.03
C SER A 16 -2.35 2.77 -4.53
N ALA A 17 -1.31 3.05 -3.74
CA ALA A 17 -1.41 3.18 -2.30
C ALA A 17 -1.11 4.62 -1.86
N PHE A 18 -1.94 5.15 -0.98
CA PHE A 18 -1.73 6.40 -0.27
C PHE A 18 -1.69 6.11 1.21
N PHE A 19 -0.74 6.70 1.93
CA PHE A 19 -0.66 6.57 3.38
C PHE A 19 0.02 7.79 3.98
N THR A 20 -0.21 8.05 5.25
CA THR A 20 0.42 9.14 5.99
C THR A 20 1.50 8.58 6.90
N ILE A 21 2.72 9.09 6.79
CA ILE A 21 3.72 8.96 7.85
C ILE A 21 3.44 10.07 8.85
N THR A 22 3.12 9.70 10.09
CA THR A 22 2.82 10.67 11.15
C THR A 22 4.10 11.29 11.68
N LYS A 23 3.97 12.37 12.47
CA LYS A 23 5.08 12.99 13.20
C LYS A 23 5.83 12.06 14.16
N THR A 24 5.24 10.90 14.51
CA THR A 24 5.91 9.88 15.34
C THR A 24 6.65 8.85 14.50
N GLY A 25 6.46 8.83 13.17
CA GLY A 25 7.03 7.84 12.25
C GLY A 25 6.10 6.65 11.96
N GLU A 26 4.89 6.63 12.50
CA GLU A 26 3.92 5.58 12.27
C GLU A 26 3.19 5.74 10.93
N ILE A 27 2.78 4.61 10.34
CA ILE A 27 1.97 4.59 9.13
C ILE A 27 0.49 4.66 9.51
N ALA A 28 -0.24 5.63 8.97
CA ALA A 28 -1.65 5.85 9.21
C ALA A 28 -2.41 6.17 7.91
N ASN A 29 -3.76 6.22 7.97
CA ASN A 29 -4.64 6.63 6.87
C ASN A 29 -4.39 5.89 5.54
N ILE A 30 -4.07 4.60 5.62
CA ILE A 30 -3.77 3.78 4.43
C ILE A 30 -5.03 3.68 3.56
N LYS A 31 -4.91 4.08 2.30
CA LYS A 31 -5.92 3.97 1.25
C LYS A 31 -5.30 3.27 0.06
N VAL A 32 -5.92 2.19 -0.39
CA VAL A 32 -5.43 1.41 -1.52
C VAL A 32 -6.52 1.38 -2.59
N ARG A 33 -6.10 1.47 -3.84
CA ARG A 33 -6.96 1.28 -5.01
C ARG A 33 -6.32 0.23 -5.91
N ALA A 34 -7.02 -0.89 -6.10
CA ALA A 34 -6.59 -2.01 -6.92
C ALA A 34 -7.76 -2.51 -7.81
N PRO A 35 -7.49 -3.21 -8.92
CA PRO A 35 -8.54 -3.76 -9.78
C PRO A 35 -9.30 -4.94 -9.16
N HIS A 36 -8.81 -5.50 -8.05
CA HIS A 36 -9.42 -6.65 -7.39
C HIS A 36 -9.27 -6.61 -5.87
N PRO A 37 -10.30 -7.01 -5.08
CA PRO A 37 -10.27 -6.93 -3.62
C PRO A 37 -9.12 -7.72 -2.96
N LEU A 38 -8.71 -8.84 -3.53
CA LEU A 38 -7.56 -9.61 -3.01
C LEU A 38 -6.25 -8.84 -3.13
N LEU A 39 -6.05 -8.13 -4.23
CA LEU A 39 -4.88 -7.30 -4.46
C LEU A 39 -4.90 -6.06 -3.56
N GLU A 40 -6.08 -5.47 -3.36
CA GLU A 40 -6.26 -4.36 -2.42
C GLU A 40 -5.88 -4.76 -0.99
N ARG A 41 -6.36 -5.92 -0.53
CA ARG A 41 -6.05 -6.47 0.79
C ARG A 41 -4.55 -6.73 0.96
N GLU A 42 -3.92 -7.29 -0.06
CA GLU A 42 -2.50 -7.62 -0.01
C GLU A 42 -1.63 -6.37 -0.03
N ALA A 43 -1.92 -5.41 -0.91
CA ALA A 43 -1.23 -4.12 -0.93
C ALA A 43 -1.41 -3.36 0.40
N TYR A 44 -2.60 -3.39 0.99
CA TYR A 44 -2.83 -2.82 2.33
C TYR A 44 -1.95 -3.49 3.39
N ARG A 45 -1.86 -4.83 3.38
CA ARG A 45 -1.02 -5.60 4.31
C ARG A 45 0.44 -5.22 4.18
N ILE A 46 0.96 -5.08 2.96
CA ILE A 46 2.34 -4.67 2.68
C ILE A 46 2.61 -3.27 3.24
N VAL A 47 1.75 -2.29 2.93
CA VAL A 47 1.92 -0.90 3.41
C VAL A 47 1.86 -0.83 4.93
N ARG A 48 0.97 -1.61 5.57
CA ARG A 48 0.87 -1.68 7.03
C ARG A 48 2.09 -2.36 7.68
N ALA A 49 2.76 -3.26 6.97
CA ALA A 49 3.95 -3.96 7.43
C ALA A 49 5.25 -3.17 7.21
N LEU A 50 5.18 -1.98 6.62
CA LEU A 50 6.34 -1.11 6.49
C LEU A 50 6.92 -0.80 7.88
N PRO A 51 8.26 -0.78 8.00
CA PRO A 51 8.88 -0.38 9.26
C PRO A 51 8.51 1.07 9.58
N LYS A 52 8.64 1.41 10.87
CA LYS A 52 8.49 2.79 11.33
C LYS A 52 9.45 3.68 10.54
N ALA A 53 8.91 4.71 9.89
CA ALA A 53 9.67 5.61 9.03
C ALA A 53 10.11 6.86 9.80
N ASN A 54 11.10 7.58 9.28
CA ASN A 54 11.42 8.90 9.82
C ASN A 54 10.35 9.91 9.36
N PRO A 55 9.76 10.69 10.29
CA PRO A 55 8.79 11.70 9.92
C PRO A 55 9.44 12.77 9.04
N GLY A 56 8.64 13.38 8.15
CA GLY A 56 9.08 14.59 7.47
C GLY A 56 9.28 15.73 8.46
N THR A 57 10.20 16.63 8.17
CA THR A 57 10.46 17.81 9.01
C THR A 57 10.19 19.08 8.22
N LYS A 58 9.47 20.02 8.83
CA LYS A 58 9.30 21.38 8.32
C LYS A 58 9.70 22.36 9.42
N ASP A 59 10.62 23.28 9.12
CA ASP A 59 11.13 24.27 10.08
C ASP A 59 11.66 23.64 11.39
N GLY A 60 12.37 22.51 11.27
CA GLY A 60 12.91 21.75 12.41
C GLY A 60 11.88 20.97 13.23
N LYS A 61 10.60 20.98 12.83
CA LYS A 61 9.51 20.29 13.54
C LYS A 61 9.01 19.08 12.74
N PRO A 62 8.82 17.91 13.38
CA PRO A 62 8.20 16.75 12.73
C PRO A 62 6.76 17.05 12.30
N VAL A 63 6.42 16.71 11.06
CA VAL A 63 5.11 16.91 10.46
C VAL A 63 4.56 15.62 9.87
N ASN A 64 3.23 15.54 9.77
CA ASN A 64 2.57 14.46 9.06
C ASN A 64 2.73 14.66 7.55
N VAL A 65 3.14 13.61 6.83
CA VAL A 65 3.34 13.66 5.38
C VAL A 65 2.57 12.53 4.73
N THR A 66 1.75 12.84 3.73
CA THR A 66 1.06 11.85 2.92
C THR A 66 1.91 11.47 1.72
N PHE A 67 2.15 10.18 1.56
CA PHE A 67 2.92 9.59 0.48
C PHE A 67 2.01 8.84 -0.49
N PHE A 68 2.46 8.78 -1.74
CA PHE A 68 1.92 7.94 -2.78
C PHE A 68 2.96 6.87 -3.16
N LEU A 69 2.57 5.62 -3.16
CA LEU A 69 3.39 4.48 -3.56
C LEU A 69 2.68 3.68 -4.65
N PRO A 70 3.19 3.71 -5.90
CA PRO A 70 2.74 2.78 -6.93
C PRO A 70 3.32 1.38 -6.64
N ILE A 71 2.46 0.36 -6.65
CA ILE A 71 2.85 -1.04 -6.47
C ILE A 71 2.46 -1.79 -7.74
N ASN A 72 3.43 -2.43 -8.38
CA ASN A 72 3.20 -3.27 -9.55
C ASN A 72 3.23 -4.73 -9.12
N PHE A 73 2.09 -5.41 -9.23
CA PHE A 73 2.01 -6.86 -9.07
C PHE A 73 2.17 -7.52 -10.43
N ASN A 74 3.10 -8.46 -10.54
CA ASN A 74 3.13 -9.36 -11.67
C ASN A 74 2.40 -10.65 -11.30
N ILE A 75 1.30 -10.96 -11.99
CA ILE A 75 0.54 -12.19 -11.77
C ILE A 75 0.92 -13.16 -12.87
N GLU A 76 1.64 -14.21 -12.48
CA GLU A 76 1.99 -15.34 -13.35
C GLU A 76 0.80 -16.30 -13.47
N ASP A 77 0.68 -16.93 -14.65
CA ASP A 77 -0.39 -17.88 -15.02
C ASP A 77 -0.31 -19.23 -14.30
#